data_AF-A0A1Z9M580-F1
#
_entry.id   AF-A0A1Z9M580-F1
#
_cell.length_a   1.000
_cell.length_b   1.000
_cell.length_c   1.000
_cell.angle_alpha   90.00
_cell.angle_beta   90.00
_cell.angle_gamma   90.00
#
_symmetry.space_group_name_H-M   'P 1'
#
loop_
_entity.id
_entity.type
_entity.pdbx_description
1 polymer ?
#
loop_
_entity_poly.entity_id
_entity_poly.type
_entity_poly.pdbx_seq_one_letter_code
_entity_poly.pdbx_strand_id
1 'polypeptide(L)'
;MESRTDCPICQDLHENCVVEKTEVDGKPFESYICFECGLTSNSYFSLDSEHLEKATENNTQLMNDLKVIDEDRGIVWFPSVINMGEKGIIYPEGVATDWYWNYAPVIDVPEDERDKYDGHDKRLAIDNPQIFGQFEFKKACQAMGVLLDDG
;
A
#
# COMPACT_ATOMS: atom_id res chain seq x y z
N MET A 1 -14.94 11.93 -6.80
CA MET A 1 -14.42 12.39 -8.12
C MET A 1 -12.94 12.06 -8.16
N GLU A 2 -12.50 11.30 -9.17
CA GLU A 2 -11.10 10.94 -9.36
C GLU A 2 -10.41 11.92 -10.33
N SER A 3 -9.15 12.24 -10.06
CA SER A 3 -8.30 13.04 -10.95
C SER A 3 -6.82 12.70 -10.76
N ARG A 4 -5.96 13.08 -11.72
CA ARG A 4 -4.50 12.94 -11.61
C ARG A 4 -3.90 14.01 -10.71
N THR A 5 -2.78 13.69 -10.06
CA THR A 5 -2.00 14.62 -9.24
C THR A 5 -0.52 14.22 -9.22
N ASP A 6 0.34 15.07 -8.67
CA ASP A 6 1.78 14.81 -8.58
C ASP A 6 2.12 14.05 -7.30
N CYS A 7 3.00 13.04 -7.43
CA CYS A 7 3.52 12.28 -6.30
C CYS A 7 4.77 12.99 -5.72
N PRO A 8 4.89 13.20 -4.41
CA PRO A 8 6.06 13.87 -3.84
C PRO A 8 7.36 13.04 -3.93
N ILE A 9 7.26 11.74 -4.27
CA ILE A 9 8.38 10.81 -4.39
C ILE A 9 8.80 10.64 -5.84
N CYS A 10 7.85 10.35 -6.73
CA CYS A 10 8.12 10.18 -8.15
C CYS A 10 8.30 11.52 -8.88
N GLN A 11 7.68 12.59 -8.37
CA GLN A 11 7.64 13.91 -9.01
C GLN A 11 7.26 13.76 -10.50
N ASP A 12 7.99 14.43 -11.38
CA ASP A 12 7.75 14.50 -12.82
C ASP A 12 8.21 13.23 -13.56
N LEU A 13 8.76 12.23 -12.86
CA LEU A 13 9.26 11.00 -13.49
C LEU A 13 8.10 10.11 -13.96
N HIS A 14 6.94 10.17 -13.31
CA HIS A 14 5.78 9.32 -13.59
C HIS A 14 4.44 10.03 -13.33
N GLU A 15 3.47 9.85 -14.23
CA GLU A 15 2.12 10.45 -14.12
C GLU A 15 1.07 9.48 -13.55
N ASN A 16 1.49 8.53 -12.71
CA ASN A 16 0.67 7.40 -12.23
C ASN A 16 0.07 7.64 -10.84
N CYS A 17 -0.09 8.89 -10.41
CA CYS A 17 -0.69 9.24 -9.13
C CYS A 17 -2.10 9.81 -9.29
N VAL A 18 -3.02 9.28 -8.48
CA VAL A 18 -4.44 9.65 -8.50
C VAL A 18 -4.85 10.19 -7.14
N VAL A 19 -5.81 11.11 -7.16
CA VAL A 19 -6.52 11.59 -5.99
C VAL A 19 -8.02 11.35 -6.19
N GLU A 20 -8.63 10.72 -5.19
CA GLU A 20 -10.07 10.55 -5.09
C GLU A 20 -10.63 11.52 -4.05
N LYS A 21 -11.57 12.37 -4.47
CA LYS A 21 -12.29 13.31 -3.60
C LYS A 21 -13.69 12.80 -3.29
N THR A 22 -14.02 12.73 -2.02
CA THR A 22 -15.33 12.29 -1.49
C THR A 22 -15.70 13.10 -0.25
N GLU A 23 -16.77 12.70 0.45
CA GLU A 23 -17.14 13.23 1.75
C GLU A 23 -17.19 12.10 2.79
N VAL A 24 -16.60 12.36 3.97
CA VAL A 24 -16.68 11.48 5.14
C VAL A 24 -17.20 12.32 6.31
N ASP A 25 -18.26 11.86 6.97
CA ASP A 25 -18.95 12.59 8.05
C ASP A 25 -19.33 14.04 7.68
N GLY A 26 -19.70 14.25 6.41
CA GLY A 26 -20.09 15.56 5.87
C GLY A 26 -18.92 16.54 5.69
N LYS A 27 -17.67 16.06 5.75
CA LYS A 27 -16.46 16.86 5.49
C LYS A 27 -15.76 16.39 4.21
N PRO A 28 -15.14 17.29 3.45
CA PRO A 28 -14.31 16.91 2.30
C PRO A 28 -13.22 15.94 2.73
N PHE A 29 -13.04 14.87 1.95
CA PHE A 29 -12.03 13.86 2.16
C PHE A 29 -11.33 13.56 0.85
N GLU A 30 -10.01 13.53 0.88
CA GLU A 30 -9.16 13.23 -0.27
C GLU A 30 -8.29 12.03 0.07
N SER A 31 -8.26 11.05 -0.84
CA SER A 31 -7.41 9.86 -0.77
C SER A 31 -6.46 9.86 -1.94
N TYR A 32 -5.20 9.54 -1.71
CA TYR A 32 -4.13 9.63 -2.67
C TYR A 32 -3.42 8.29 -2.80
N ILE A 33 -3.10 7.87 -4.02
CA ILE A 33 -2.24 6.71 -4.26
C ILE A 33 -1.41 6.90 -5.52
N CYS A 34 -0.11 6.64 -5.42
CA CYS A 34 0.77 6.55 -6.58
C CYS A 34 0.95 5.08 -6.97
N PHE A 35 0.46 4.70 -8.15
CA PHE A 35 0.59 3.33 -8.63
C PHE A 35 2.01 2.97 -9.06
N GLU A 36 2.90 3.94 -9.24
CA GLU A 36 4.31 3.65 -9.53
C GLU A 36 5.06 3.18 -8.27
N CYS A 37 5.16 4.07 -7.26
CA CYS A 37 5.94 3.80 -6.05
C CYS A 37 5.14 3.14 -4.92
N GLY A 38 3.81 3.10 -5.01
CA GLY A 38 2.94 2.47 -4.00
C GLY A 38 2.74 3.27 -2.72
N LEU A 39 3.21 4.52 -2.65
CA LEU A 39 2.91 5.38 -1.51
C LEU A 39 1.49 5.97 -1.62
N THR A 40 0.86 6.10 -0.46
CA THR A 40 -0.51 6.58 -0.29
C THR A 40 -0.58 7.62 0.82
N SER A 41 -1.57 8.51 0.73
CA SER A 41 -1.95 9.42 1.81
C SER A 41 -3.45 9.68 1.79
N ASN A 42 -3.98 10.35 2.80
CA ASN A 42 -5.35 10.86 2.79
C ASN A 42 -5.51 12.04 3.76
N SER A 43 -6.68 12.65 3.78
CA SER A 43 -6.97 13.81 4.65
C SER A 43 -6.81 13.55 6.15
N TYR A 44 -6.82 12.29 6.62
CA TYR A 44 -6.52 11.99 8.02
C TYR A 44 -5.02 12.02 8.32
N PHE A 45 -4.15 12.01 7.33
CA PHE A 45 -2.69 12.09 7.54
C PHE A 45 -2.17 13.53 7.48
N SER A 46 -3.00 14.53 7.81
CA SER A 46 -2.54 15.90 8.00
C SER A 46 -1.54 15.98 9.16
N LEU A 47 -0.58 16.92 9.07
CA LEU A 47 0.55 17.03 10.01
C LEU A 47 0.14 17.26 11.48
N ASP A 48 -1.06 17.79 11.72
CA ASP A 48 -1.62 18.14 13.02
C ASP A 48 -2.70 17.17 13.51
N SER A 49 -2.89 16.04 12.83
CA SER A 49 -3.98 15.11 13.11
C SER A 49 -3.59 14.02 14.12
N GLU A 50 -4.50 13.72 15.06
CA GLU A 50 -4.39 12.55 15.94
C GLU A 50 -4.34 11.22 15.17
N HIS A 51 -4.90 11.17 13.96
CA HIS A 51 -4.86 9.96 13.14
C HIS A 51 -3.46 9.70 12.59
N LEU A 52 -2.69 10.76 12.29
CA LEU A 52 -1.30 10.64 11.86
C LEU A 52 -0.42 10.07 12.99
N GLU A 53 -0.62 10.53 14.22
CA GLU A 53 0.08 10.00 15.40
C GLU A 53 -0.20 8.49 15.56
N LYS A 54 -1.48 8.11 15.58
CA LYS A 54 -1.88 6.70 15.68
C LYS A 54 -1.39 5.85 14.52
N ALA A 55 -1.40 6.37 13.29
CA ALA A 55 -0.86 5.67 12.14
C ALA A 55 0.64 5.42 12.32
N THR A 56 1.40 6.42 12.75
CA THR A 56 2.84 6.32 13.00
C THR A 56 3.15 5.28 14.09
N GLU A 57 2.35 5.22 15.16
CA GLU A 57 2.52 4.23 16.24
C GLU A 57 2.25 2.79 15.81
N ASN A 58 1.26 2.58 14.92
CA ASN A 58 0.86 1.24 14.48
C ASN A 58 1.61 0.75 13.24
N ASN A 59 2.33 1.64 12.55
CA ASN A 59 3.14 1.30 11.40
C ASN A 59 4.36 0.46 11.78
N THR A 60 4.85 -0.33 10.81
CA THR A 60 6.16 -0.96 10.94
C THR A 60 7.27 0.10 10.95
N GLN A 61 8.43 -0.25 11.51
CA GLN A 61 9.60 0.64 11.47
C GLN A 61 9.93 1.05 10.03
N LEU A 62 9.91 0.10 9.08
CA LEU A 62 10.17 0.37 7.67
C LEU A 62 9.19 1.40 7.08
N MET A 63 7.88 1.27 7.36
CA MET A 63 6.90 2.23 6.88
C MET A 63 7.16 3.65 7.41
N ASN A 64 7.57 3.75 8.68
CA ASN A 64 7.91 5.03 9.30
C ASN A 64 9.22 5.62 8.76
N ASP A 65 10.20 4.78 8.44
CA ASP A 65 11.47 5.21 7.84
C ASP A 65 11.29 5.69 6.39
N LEU A 66 10.30 5.13 5.67
CA LEU A 66 9.99 5.45 4.28
C LEU A 66 8.97 6.58 4.10
N LYS A 67 8.43 7.13 5.19
CA LYS A 67 7.40 8.17 5.10
C LYS A 67 7.94 9.44 4.44
N VAL A 68 7.08 10.13 3.71
CA VAL A 68 7.42 11.40 3.04
C VAL A 68 6.46 12.49 3.49
N ILE A 69 7.01 13.62 3.92
CA ILE A 69 6.24 14.82 4.26
C ILE A 69 6.00 15.61 2.99
N ASP A 70 4.73 15.83 2.66
CA ASP A 70 4.30 16.67 1.55
C ASP A 70 3.89 18.03 2.12
N GLU A 71 4.86 18.95 2.18
CA GLU A 71 4.66 20.28 2.76
C GLU A 71 3.65 21.13 1.96
N ASP A 72 3.57 20.92 0.64
CA ASP A 72 2.65 21.65 -0.24
C ASP A 72 1.20 21.32 0.08
N ARG A 73 0.91 20.06 0.42
CA ARG A 73 -0.43 19.60 0.81
C ARG A 73 -0.66 19.54 2.32
N GLY A 74 0.40 19.63 3.13
CA GLY A 74 0.35 19.52 4.58
C GLY A 74 -0.01 18.11 5.09
N ILE A 75 0.39 17.07 4.37
CA ILE A 75 0.06 15.65 4.68
C ILE A 75 1.32 14.77 4.68
N VAL A 76 1.20 13.57 5.27
CA VAL A 76 2.26 12.56 5.27
C VAL A 76 1.86 11.37 4.40
N TRP A 77 2.79 10.95 3.55
CA TRP A 77 2.67 9.76 2.71
C TRP A 77 3.38 8.58 3.33
N PHE A 78 2.76 7.41 3.24
CA PHE A 78 3.32 6.14 3.71
C PHE A 78 3.29 5.09 2.61
N PRO A 79 4.15 4.06 2.64
CA PRO A 79 3.96 2.87 1.82
C PRO A 79 2.56 2.27 2.06
N SER A 80 1.88 1.83 1.01
CA SER A 80 0.57 1.18 1.13
C SER A 80 0.68 -0.25 1.68
N VAL A 81 -0.36 -0.71 2.37
CA VAL A 81 -0.59 -2.14 2.60
C VAL A 81 -1.95 -2.48 2.00
N ILE A 82 -1.97 -3.29 0.95
CA ILE A 82 -3.20 -3.66 0.23
C ILE A 82 -3.61 -5.07 0.64
N ASN A 83 -4.73 -5.21 1.36
CA ASN A 83 -5.31 -6.50 1.69
C ASN A 83 -6.63 -6.68 0.92
N MET A 84 -6.69 -7.70 0.07
CA MET A 84 -7.82 -7.97 -0.83
C MET A 84 -8.44 -9.35 -0.57
N GLY A 85 -8.49 -9.76 0.71
CA GLY A 85 -9.15 -11.00 1.13
C GLY A 85 -8.57 -12.22 0.40
N GLU A 86 -9.39 -12.89 -0.41
CA GLU A 86 -8.97 -14.08 -1.18
C GLU A 86 -7.86 -13.82 -2.19
N LYS A 87 -7.63 -12.56 -2.60
CA LYS A 87 -6.51 -12.22 -3.50
C LYS A 87 -5.18 -12.15 -2.76
N GLY A 88 -5.18 -11.98 -1.44
CA GLY A 88 -3.96 -11.87 -0.63
C GLY A 88 -3.57 -10.44 -0.29
N ILE A 89 -2.28 -10.21 -0.02
CA ILE A 89 -1.75 -8.97 0.54
C ILE A 89 -0.52 -8.46 -0.21
N ILE A 90 -0.45 -7.14 -0.45
CA ILE A 90 0.77 -6.43 -0.88
C ILE A 90 1.27 -5.58 0.30
N TYR A 91 2.57 -5.64 0.58
CA TYR A 91 3.20 -4.92 1.69
C TYR A 91 4.69 -4.63 1.41
N PRO A 92 5.28 -3.57 2.00
CA PRO A 92 6.71 -3.32 1.88
C PRO A 92 7.50 -4.23 2.83
N GLU A 93 8.70 -4.63 2.40
CA GLU A 93 9.62 -5.46 3.21
C GLU A 93 11.07 -5.02 2.97
N GLY A 94 11.95 -5.31 3.93
CA GLY A 94 13.38 -5.01 3.85
C GLY A 94 13.81 -3.87 4.78
N VAL A 95 14.72 -3.02 4.31
CA VAL A 95 15.26 -1.88 5.08
C VAL A 95 15.21 -0.60 4.24
N ALA A 96 15.24 0.57 4.87
CA ALA A 96 15.04 1.86 4.18
C ALA A 96 15.94 2.06 2.93
N THR A 97 17.16 1.51 2.93
CA THR A 97 18.11 1.60 1.79
C THR A 97 17.91 0.52 0.72
N ASP A 98 17.23 -0.57 1.05
CA ASP A 98 17.05 -1.75 0.20
C ASP A 98 15.73 -2.45 0.58
N TRP A 99 14.63 -1.85 0.14
CA TRP A 99 13.28 -2.37 0.35
C TRP A 99 12.62 -2.70 -0.99
N TYR A 100 11.58 -3.53 -0.92
CA TYR A 100 10.82 -4.02 -2.06
C TYR A 100 9.35 -4.29 -1.67
N TRP A 101 8.50 -4.48 -2.67
CA TRP A 101 7.11 -4.88 -2.51
C TRP A 101 6.99 -6.39 -2.53
N ASN A 102 6.40 -6.96 -1.48
CA ASN A 102 5.94 -8.34 -1.47
C ASN A 102 4.47 -8.40 -1.86
N TYR A 103 4.11 -9.37 -2.71
CA TYR A 103 2.75 -9.84 -2.88
C TYR A 103 2.65 -11.30 -2.42
N ALA A 104 1.91 -11.52 -1.33
CA ALA A 104 1.61 -12.84 -0.81
C ALA A 104 0.15 -13.21 -1.16
N PRO A 105 -0.09 -14.12 -2.13
CA PRO A 105 -1.43 -14.59 -2.44
C PRO A 105 -1.99 -15.47 -1.32
N VAL A 106 -3.32 -15.63 -1.30
CA VAL A 106 -3.94 -16.71 -0.53
C VAL A 106 -3.80 -18.03 -1.28
N ILE A 107 -3.35 -19.06 -0.58
CA ILE A 107 -3.16 -20.43 -1.09
C ILE A 107 -3.89 -21.43 -0.21
N ASP A 108 -4.27 -22.56 -0.79
CA ASP A 108 -4.86 -23.67 -0.04
C ASP A 108 -3.81 -24.34 0.87
N VAL A 109 -4.25 -24.73 2.05
CA VAL A 109 -3.47 -25.53 3.01
C VAL A 109 -3.77 -27.00 2.75
N PRO A 110 -2.75 -27.83 2.43
CA PRO A 110 -2.91 -29.28 2.29
C PRO A 110 -3.59 -29.88 3.52
N GLU A 111 -4.50 -30.84 3.33
CA GLU A 111 -5.30 -31.40 4.44
C GLU A 111 -4.44 -31.95 5.59
N ASP A 112 -3.30 -32.56 5.26
CA ASP A 112 -2.32 -33.11 6.19
C ASP A 112 -1.48 -32.04 6.92
N GLU A 113 -1.57 -30.77 6.51
CA GLU A 113 -0.88 -29.65 7.14
C GLU A 113 -1.81 -28.70 7.91
N ARG A 114 -3.14 -28.87 7.81
CA ARG A 114 -4.12 -27.95 8.43
C ARG A 114 -3.96 -27.81 9.94
N ASP A 115 -3.56 -28.86 10.63
CA ASP A 115 -3.31 -28.83 12.08
C ASP A 115 -2.19 -27.84 12.45
N LYS A 116 -1.24 -27.55 11.53
CA LYS A 116 -0.19 -26.53 11.72
C LYS A 116 -0.73 -25.10 11.61
N TYR A 117 -1.91 -24.93 11.03
CA TYR A 117 -2.55 -23.65 10.75
C TYR A 117 -3.93 -23.58 11.43
N ASP A 118 -4.05 -24.11 12.65
CA ASP A 118 -5.27 -24.07 13.47
C ASP A 118 -6.55 -24.56 12.75
N GLY A 119 -6.39 -25.51 11.82
CA GLY A 119 -7.48 -26.08 11.02
C GLY A 119 -7.91 -25.22 9.83
N HIS A 120 -7.23 -24.11 9.54
CA HIS A 120 -7.52 -23.28 8.37
C HIS A 120 -7.20 -24.00 7.06
N ASP A 121 -8.11 -23.90 6.09
CA ASP A 121 -7.97 -24.48 4.75
C ASP A 121 -7.26 -23.54 3.76
N LYS A 122 -7.07 -22.27 4.14
CA LYS A 122 -6.38 -21.24 3.36
C LYS A 122 -5.38 -20.47 4.23
N ARG A 123 -4.29 -20.02 3.62
CA ARG A 123 -3.28 -19.17 4.26
C ARG A 123 -2.65 -18.19 3.27
N LEU A 124 -1.99 -17.15 3.78
CA LEU A 124 -1.12 -16.30 2.97
C LEU A 124 0.21 -17.02 2.67
N ALA A 125 0.67 -16.93 1.43
CA ALA A 125 1.97 -17.46 0.99
C ALA A 125 3.14 -16.54 1.38
N ILE A 126 3.21 -16.12 2.65
CA ILE A 126 4.25 -15.21 3.17
C ILE A 126 5.67 -15.79 3.13
N ASP A 127 5.80 -17.12 3.04
CA ASP A 127 7.10 -17.80 2.97
C ASP A 127 7.74 -17.72 1.56
N ASN A 128 6.91 -17.45 0.54
CA ASN A 128 7.35 -17.36 -0.84
C ASN A 128 6.51 -16.32 -1.61
N PRO A 129 6.57 -15.03 -1.21
CA PRO A 129 5.85 -13.97 -1.89
C PRO A 129 6.47 -13.70 -3.26
N GLN A 130 5.70 -13.10 -4.15
CA GLN A 130 6.25 -12.47 -5.36
C GLN A 130 6.87 -11.13 -4.97
N ILE A 131 8.10 -10.88 -5.43
CA ILE A 131 8.89 -9.68 -5.08
C ILE A 131 8.91 -8.73 -6.27
N PHE A 132 8.67 -7.44 -6.00
CA PHE A 132 8.69 -6.35 -6.97
C PHE A 132 9.56 -5.19 -6.45
N GLY A 133 10.30 -4.52 -7.33
CA GLY A 133 11.14 -3.38 -6.96
C GLY A 133 10.33 -2.18 -6.45
N GLN A 134 11.01 -1.19 -5.87
CA GLN A 134 10.40 -0.03 -5.19
C GLN A 134 9.39 0.76 -6.04
N PHE A 135 9.66 0.85 -7.36
CA PHE A 135 8.80 1.54 -8.34
C PHE A 135 7.97 0.57 -9.19
N GLU A 136 7.82 -0.68 -8.74
CA GLU A 136 7.05 -1.71 -9.44
C GLU A 136 5.73 -2.04 -8.74
N PHE A 137 5.19 -1.12 -7.93
CA PHE A 137 3.94 -1.34 -7.20
C PHE A 137 2.77 -1.65 -8.16
N LYS A 138 2.72 -0.98 -9.32
CA LYS A 138 1.74 -1.29 -10.38
C LYS A 138 1.77 -2.76 -10.77
N LYS A 139 2.97 -3.33 -10.93
CA LYS A 139 3.16 -4.75 -11.27
C LYS A 139 2.69 -5.66 -10.16
N ALA A 140 2.90 -5.29 -8.90
CA ALA A 140 2.34 -6.02 -7.76
C ALA A 140 0.80 -6.01 -7.78
N CYS A 141 0.17 -4.85 -8.05
CA CYS A 141 -1.28 -4.74 -8.22
C CYS A 141 -1.82 -5.56 -9.41
N GLN A 142 -1.08 -5.61 -10.53
CA GLN A 142 -1.40 -6.46 -11.68
C GLN A 142 -1.30 -7.94 -11.34
N ALA A 143 -0.25 -8.36 -10.62
CA ALA A 143 -0.08 -9.74 -10.16
C ALA A 143 -1.19 -10.17 -9.19
N MET A 144 -1.70 -9.24 -8.37
CA MET A 144 -2.89 -9.45 -7.54
C MET A 144 -4.20 -9.48 -8.35
N GLY A 145 -4.19 -8.95 -9.58
CA GLY A 145 -5.35 -8.85 -10.46
C GLY A 145 -6.36 -7.84 -9.96
N VAL A 146 -5.90 -6.71 -9.40
CA VAL A 146 -6.75 -5.55 -9.04
C VAL A 146 -6.56 -4.37 -9.99
N LEU A 147 -5.56 -4.44 -10.86
CA LEU A 147 -5.33 -3.51 -11.95
C LEU A 147 -5.35 -4.31 -13.26
N LEU A 148 -5.98 -3.76 -14.31
CA LEU A 148 -5.94 -4.35 -15.65
C LEU A 148 -4.60 -4.02 -16.31
N ASP A 149 -4.14 -4.91 -17.20
CA ASP A 149 -3.02 -4.61 -18.08
C ASP A 149 -3.43 -3.57 -19.12
N ASP A 150 -2.63 -2.51 -19.24
CA ASP A 150 -2.70 -1.62 -20.39
C ASP A 150 -2.09 -2.38 -21.57
N GLY A 151 -2.96 -3.05 -22.35
CA GLY A 151 -2.57 -3.87 -23.51
C GLY A 151 -1.91 -3.11 -24.65
#